data_AF-A0A2X0V874-F1
#
_entry.id   AF-A0A2X0V874-F1
#
_cell.length_a   1.000
_cell.length_b   1.000
_cell.length_c   1.000
_cell.angle_alpha   90.00
_cell.angle_beta   90.00
_cell.angle_gamma   90.00
#
_symmetry.space_group_name_H-M   'P 1'
#
loop_
_entity.id
_entity.type
_entity.pdbx_description
1 polymer ?
#
loop_
_entity_poly.entity_id
_entity_poly.type
_entity_poly.pdbx_seq_one_letter_code
_entity_poly.pdbx_strand_id
1 'polypeptide(L)'
;MKAYAATKLEPKIEVTSNAFKITLPNINVAQVADNVIKGCRSNEEKILDLIAQNGYVVRTDVDQLLDVSQTTSSRILKRMVINKLIYQDGSGRNTKYKKV
;
A
#
# COMPACT_ATOMS: atom_id res chain seq x y z
N MET A 1 -19.25 9.17 21.24
CA MET A 1 -18.69 8.13 20.35
C MET A 1 -19.04 8.50 18.91
N LYS A 2 -18.08 8.90 18.06
CA LYS A 2 -18.34 9.46 16.71
C LYS A 2 -17.39 8.84 15.66
N ALA A 3 -17.44 7.51 15.49
CA ALA A 3 -16.48 6.76 14.65
C ALA A 3 -16.54 7.12 13.15
N TYR A 4 -17.68 7.60 12.66
CA TYR A 4 -17.88 7.98 11.26
C TYR A 4 -17.92 9.51 11.02
N ALA A 5 -17.81 10.34 12.07
CA ALA A 5 -18.03 11.78 11.93
C ALA A 5 -16.93 12.53 11.16
N ALA A 6 -15.75 11.93 11.02
CA ALA A 6 -14.64 12.48 10.24
C ALA A 6 -14.60 11.96 8.79
N THR A 7 -15.51 11.05 8.42
CA THR A 7 -15.52 10.36 7.13
C THR A 7 -16.80 10.67 6.37
N LYS A 8 -16.73 10.84 5.04
CA LYS A 8 -17.92 11.01 4.18
C LYS A 8 -18.79 9.74 4.03
N LEU A 9 -18.43 8.66 4.72
CA LEU A 9 -19.14 7.40 4.73
C LEU A 9 -20.08 7.38 5.93
N GLU A 10 -21.37 7.29 5.69
CA GLU A 10 -22.39 7.25 6.74
C GLU A 10 -22.98 5.85 6.88
N PRO A 11 -23.22 5.37 8.12
CA PRO A 11 -23.90 4.11 8.34
C PRO A 11 -25.38 4.20 7.93
N LYS A 12 -25.87 3.20 7.20
CA LYS A 12 -27.27 3.14 6.77
C LYS A 12 -28.11 2.39 7.79
N ILE A 13 -29.16 3.02 8.29
CA ILE A 13 -30.11 2.41 9.24
C ILE A 13 -31.44 2.21 8.52
N GLU A 14 -31.89 0.97 8.45
CA GLU A 14 -33.19 0.59 7.89
C GLU A 14 -34.03 -0.01 9.01
N VAL A 15 -35.25 0.50 9.21
CA VAL A 15 -36.14 0.07 10.29
C VAL A 15 -37.36 -0.63 9.70
N THR A 16 -37.68 -1.79 10.24
CA THR A 16 -38.94 -2.51 10.01
C THR A 16 -39.70 -2.63 11.34
N SER A 17 -40.94 -3.12 11.30
CA SER A 17 -41.85 -3.15 12.46
C SER A 17 -41.32 -3.93 13.67
N ASN A 18 -40.49 -4.96 13.47
CA ASN A 18 -39.94 -5.79 14.56
C ASN A 18 -38.40 -5.82 14.63
N ALA A 19 -37.70 -5.19 13.68
CA ALA A 19 -36.24 -5.25 13.63
C ALA A 19 -35.66 -4.01 12.95
N PHE A 20 -34.44 -3.68 13.31
CA PHE A 20 -33.64 -2.69 12.61
C PHE A 20 -32.38 -3.33 12.05
N LYS A 21 -31.96 -2.87 10.87
CA LYS A 21 -30.73 -3.27 10.20
C LYS A 21 -29.80 -2.06 10.14
N ILE A 22 -28.59 -2.24 10.65
CA ILE A 22 -27.53 -1.23 10.55
C ILE A 22 -26.46 -1.76 9.60
N THR A 23 -26.21 -1.03 8.52
CA THR A 23 -25.11 -1.32 7.59
C THR A 23 -23.98 -0.34 7.86
N LEU A 24 -22.86 -0.86 8.37
CA LEU A 24 -21.67 -0.09 8.68
C LEU A 24 -20.68 -0.18 7.51
N PRO A 25 -20.44 0.91 6.75
CA PRO A 25 -19.43 0.89 5.70
C PRO A 25 -18.03 0.73 6.30
N ASN A 26 -17.19 -0.07 5.66
CA ASN A 26 -15.82 -0.32 6.14
C ASN A 26 -14.92 0.89 5.83
N ILE A 27 -14.60 1.69 6.86
CA ILE A 27 -13.74 2.87 6.75
C ILE A 27 -12.30 2.49 6.35
N ASN A 28 -11.83 1.30 6.73
CA ASN A 28 -10.45 0.88 6.47
C ASN A 28 -10.16 0.77 4.97
N VAL A 29 -11.17 0.45 4.15
CA VAL A 29 -11.00 0.35 2.68
C VAL A 29 -10.81 1.74 2.06
N ALA A 30 -11.57 2.74 2.50
CA ALA A 30 -11.43 4.12 2.03
C ALA A 30 -10.10 4.73 2.47
N GLN A 31 -9.65 4.47 3.71
CA GLN A 31 -8.32 4.88 4.14
C GLN A 31 -7.20 4.21 3.36
N VAL A 32 -7.33 2.93 2.99
CA VAL A 32 -6.36 2.27 2.11
C VAL A 32 -6.36 2.90 0.72
N ALA A 33 -7.50 3.34 0.19
CA ALA A 33 -7.59 4.02 -1.09
C ALA A 33 -7.04 5.47 -1.03
N ASP A 34 -7.36 6.24 0.01
CA ASP A 34 -6.89 7.62 0.18
C ASP A 34 -5.39 7.69 0.56
N ASN A 35 -4.87 6.75 1.36
CA ASN A 35 -3.43 6.62 1.63
C ASN A 35 -2.63 6.22 0.38
N VAL A 36 -3.27 5.61 -0.62
CA VAL A 36 -2.63 5.33 -1.91
C VAL A 36 -2.55 6.58 -2.79
N ILE A 37 -3.39 7.60 -2.56
CA ILE A 37 -3.57 8.71 -3.51
C ILE A 37 -3.06 10.06 -2.96
N LYS A 38 -2.98 10.29 -1.65
CA LYS A 38 -2.67 11.63 -1.11
C LYS A 38 -1.58 11.63 -0.03
N GLY A 39 -0.34 11.97 -0.41
CA GLY A 39 0.45 12.90 0.41
C GLY A 39 1.64 12.35 1.21
N CYS A 40 2.06 11.11 1.04
CA CYS A 40 3.41 10.69 1.41
C CYS A 40 4.10 10.30 0.11
N ARG A 41 5.33 10.75 -0.16
CA ARG A 41 6.12 10.19 -1.27
C ARG A 41 5.98 8.68 -1.17
N SER A 42 5.29 8.07 -2.12
CA SER A 42 4.87 6.68 -1.97
C SER A 42 6.13 5.87 -1.68
N ASN A 43 6.06 4.85 -0.84
CA ASN A 43 7.22 3.98 -0.62
C ASN A 43 7.81 3.50 -1.96
N GLU A 44 6.95 3.39 -2.98
CA GLU A 44 7.29 3.14 -4.37
C GLU A 44 8.16 4.24 -5.01
N GLU A 45 7.87 5.53 -4.78
CA GLU A 45 8.68 6.66 -5.27
C GLU A 45 10.08 6.67 -4.63
N LYS A 46 10.18 6.43 -3.32
CA LYS A 46 11.47 6.33 -2.64
C LYS A 46 12.33 5.19 -3.20
N ILE A 47 11.70 4.05 -3.51
CA ILE A 47 12.37 2.92 -4.16
C ILE A 47 12.82 3.30 -5.58
N LEU A 48 11.98 4.02 -6.35
CA LEU A 48 12.32 4.49 -7.69
C LEU A 48 13.48 5.50 -7.68
N ASP A 49 13.52 6.41 -6.71
CA ASP A 49 14.62 7.36 -6.52
C ASP A 49 15.93 6.62 -6.21
N LEU A 50 15.88 5.60 -5.34
CA LEU A 50 17.04 4.78 -5.01
C LEU A 50 17.54 3.99 -6.23
N ILE A 51 16.63 3.42 -7.03
CA ILE A 51 16.99 2.75 -8.28
C ILE A 51 17.58 3.74 -9.28
N ALA A 52 17.10 4.98 -9.34
CA ALA A 52 17.65 6.00 -10.22
C ALA A 52 19.09 6.40 -9.82
N GLN A 53 19.41 6.39 -8.53
CA GLN A 53 20.75 6.69 -8.02
C GLN A 53 21.73 5.52 -8.19
N ASN A 54 21.31 4.30 -7.83
CA ASN A 54 22.19 3.13 -7.77
C ASN A 54 22.10 2.22 -9.02
N GLY A 55 21.13 2.46 -9.90
CA GLY A 55 20.83 1.65 -11.10
C GLY A 55 20.06 0.36 -10.81
N TYR A 56 20.23 -0.24 -9.63
CA TYR A 56 19.49 -1.40 -9.16
C TYR A 56 19.29 -1.33 -7.64
N VAL A 57 18.33 -2.09 -7.13
CA VAL A 57 18.08 -2.21 -5.70
C VAL A 57 17.91 -3.67 -5.28
N VAL A 58 18.43 -4.02 -4.11
CA VAL A 58 18.21 -5.32 -3.47
C VAL A 58 17.17 -5.17 -2.37
N ARG A 59 16.44 -6.25 -2.05
CA ARG A 59 15.43 -6.23 -0.98
C ARG A 59 15.97 -5.65 0.34
N THR A 60 17.19 -6.02 0.73
CA THR A 60 17.82 -5.53 1.97
C THR A 60 17.96 -4.01 2.00
N ASP A 61 18.27 -3.39 0.87
CA ASP A 61 18.38 -1.93 0.76
C ASP A 61 17.01 -1.27 0.92
N VAL A 62 15.95 -1.91 0.40
CA VAL A 62 14.56 -1.47 0.56
C VAL A 62 14.10 -1.61 2.01
N ASP A 63 14.44 -2.72 2.66
CA ASP A 63 14.15 -2.96 4.08
C ASP A 63 14.76 -1.83 4.94
N GLN A 64 16.02 -1.46 4.67
CA GLN A 64 16.72 -0.38 5.38
C GLN A 64 16.19 1.02 5.03
N LEU A 65 15.87 1.27 3.76
CA LEU A 65 15.37 2.57 3.29
C LEU A 65 14.01 2.93 3.90
N LEU A 66 13.14 1.93 4.02
CA LEU A 66 11.76 2.11 4.48
C LEU A 66 11.59 1.80 5.97
N ASP A 67 12.61 1.24 6.62
CA ASP A 67 12.56 0.74 8.01
C ASP A 67 11.34 -0.17 8.25
N VAL A 68 11.15 -1.14 7.35
CA VAL A 68 10.03 -2.09 7.42
C VAL A 68 10.51 -3.53 7.48
N SER A 69 9.63 -4.42 7.95
CA SER A 69 9.93 -5.85 7.98
C SER A 69 10.09 -6.44 6.56
N GLN A 70 10.88 -7.51 6.46
CA GLN A 70 11.15 -8.23 5.21
C GLN A 70 9.86 -8.63 4.44
N THR A 71 8.81 -9.02 5.15
CA THR A 71 7.53 -9.45 4.54
C THR A 71 6.81 -8.27 3.89
N THR A 72 6.84 -7.10 4.53
CA THR A 72 6.30 -5.85 4.00
C THR A 72 7.05 -5.39 2.75
N SER A 73 8.39 -5.34 2.75
CA SER A 73 9.15 -4.95 1.55
C SER A 73 8.95 -5.91 0.40
N SER A 74 8.92 -7.22 0.68
CA SER A 74 8.65 -8.24 -0.34
C SER A 74 7.29 -8.04 -0.98
N ARG A 75 6.27 -7.63 -0.20
CA ARG A 75 4.93 -7.32 -0.70
C ARG A 75 4.91 -6.05 -1.54
N ILE A 76 5.60 -5.00 -1.11
CA ILE A 76 5.72 -3.73 -1.86
C ILE A 76 6.39 -3.98 -3.21
N LEU A 77 7.54 -4.66 -3.21
CA LEU A 77 8.27 -4.99 -4.44
C LEU A 77 7.43 -5.82 -5.41
N LYS A 78 6.70 -6.84 -4.92
CA LYS A 78 5.76 -7.60 -5.76
C LYS A 78 4.67 -6.72 -6.37
N ARG A 79 4.09 -5.80 -5.59
CA ARG A 79 3.08 -4.87 -6.10
C ARG A 79 3.66 -3.97 -7.19
N MET A 80 4.88 -3.45 -7.00
CA MET A 80 5.55 -2.61 -8.00
C MET A 80 5.86 -3.37 -9.30
N VAL A 81 6.23 -4.66 -9.20
CA VAL A 81 6.41 -5.53 -10.37
C VAL A 81 5.08 -5.75 -11.11
N ILE A 82 3.99 -6.01 -10.39
CA ILE A 82 2.65 -6.16 -10.99
C ILE A 82 2.21 -4.87 -11.69
N ASN A 83 2.49 -3.72 -11.07
CA ASN A 83 2.20 -2.40 -11.62
C ASN A 83 3.17 -1.98 -12.75
N LYS A 84 4.12 -2.84 -13.15
CA LYS A 84 5.14 -2.59 -14.19
C LYS A 84 6.02 -1.35 -13.93
N LEU A 85 6.23 -0.97 -12.67
CA LEU A 85 7.13 0.12 -12.29
C LEU A 85 8.59 -0.33 -12.29
N ILE A 86 8.82 -1.58 -11.92
CA ILE A 86 10.13 -2.22 -11.84
C ILE A 86 10.04 -3.63 -12.41
N TYR A 87 11.15 -4.15 -12.92
CA TYR A 87 11.27 -5.56 -13.26
C TYR A 87 12.26 -6.24 -12.31
N GLN A 88 12.01 -7.53 -12.10
CA GLN A 88 12.89 -8.39 -11.34
C GLN A 88 13.93 -9.00 -12.28
N ASP A 89 15.20 -8.73 -12.01
CA ASP A 89 16.36 -9.30 -12.70
C ASP A 89 16.99 -10.36 -11.79
N GLY A 90 16.91 -11.63 -12.20
CA GLY A 90 17.44 -12.77 -11.45
C GLY A 90 16.47 -13.44 -10.46
N SER A 91 16.96 -14.52 -9.84
CA SER A 91 16.18 -15.40 -8.96
C SER A 91 16.91 -15.68 -7.64
N GLY A 92 16.12 -15.86 -6.57
CA GLY A 92 16.60 -16.26 -5.25
C GLY A 92 17.48 -15.21 -4.56
N ARG A 93 18.72 -15.58 -4.26
CA ARG A 93 19.67 -14.75 -3.48
C ARG A 93 20.26 -13.60 -4.30
N ASN A 94 20.23 -13.69 -5.63
CA ASN A 94 20.72 -12.68 -6.57
C ASN A 94 19.59 -11.88 -7.23
N THR A 95 18.41 -11.83 -6.61
CA THR A 95 17.32 -11.00 -7.11
C THR A 95 17.66 -9.52 -6.98
N LYS A 96 17.70 -8.84 -8.13
CA LYS A 96 17.87 -7.39 -8.24
C LYS A 96 16.61 -6.80 -8.85
N TYR A 97 16.22 -5.61 -8.40
CA TYR A 97 15.11 -4.89 -9.00
C TYR A 97 15.65 -3.67 -9.75
N LYS A 98 15.16 -3.49 -10.97
CA LYS A 98 15.58 -2.41 -11.86
C LYS A 98 14.35 -1.71 -12.43
N LYS A 99 14.51 -0.44 -12.79
CA LYS A 99 13.46 0.33 -13.45
C LYS A 99 13.26 -0.21 -14.86
N VAL A 100 12.00 -0.39 -15.26
CA VAL A 100 11.60 -0.79 -16.63
C VAL A 100 12.00 0.27 -17.64
#